data_AF-A0A2E2Q2F8-F1
#
_entry.id   AF-A0A2E2Q2F8-F1
#
_cell.length_a   1.000
_cell.length_b   1.000
_cell.length_c   1.000
_cell.angle_alpha   90.00
_cell.angle_beta   90.00
_cell.angle_gamma   90.00
#
_symmetry.space_group_name_H-M   'P 1'
#
loop_
_entity.id
_entity.type
_entity.pdbx_description
1 polymer ?
#
loop_
_entity_poly.entity_id
_entity_poly.type
_entity_poly.pdbx_seq_one_letter_code
_entity_poly.pdbx_strand_id
1 'polypeptide(L)'
;MSPRADRQPTGHRDEGFSLVEVVVAIGIVVTLMVAVLPQLISGIRANDVARTGSQGKTLAASELERLRNLPFQVQPNAGQYVDLFDRYFQDLTAPGATPACKDGDRWVPPAKESTGYVSGSARCSYEPASGPFYRVVRRVGGYAAKGIAADPDLAGFVVVVNTQFLDAQTPPQPTSPVTGYDTKTVGKDQPASGQVGLTVTVLADRPSTTRPVTTYTQVSRSYQTTTRVRATSDSVAMEASTMLPGPSETEGNAVAVSSGLVHLDASLVAGSRVEVSAAGVTSSAATGENGGATRTALTAPPDSAPTWSSNSGGQLTAAGCELVCWGGGDRTATWTPTTTEGLPGIGSPTTPLEVALKTPSTGEGYALRMGAGTGALFRPGLGLSNPLLRLRSADFGFGIGAGCSVTDSGNGLRIAGGGWARTTATGAQACSTARTAEIAVLPRGSGGDPLVKVKLAGAAARCEVAGTTLTAIASFDLRLQYWNGSSYSPVGSGTFTAAGDSPLPDPSTLLVGGTPLSTWIESWSVARVSSGITKVASGRSTRVSVPAVLNLVTVPLRHQVASDGTPVLDDDGDKVVDPLSTLSLTVGSVGCTAEDRR
;
A
#
# COMPACT_ATOMS: atom_id res chain seq x y z
N MET A 1 85.75 -25.57 60.13
CA MET A 1 85.98 -24.45 59.19
C MET A 1 85.34 -24.79 57.85
N SER A 2 84.87 -23.77 57.13
CA SER A 2 84.42 -23.81 55.71
C SER A 2 85.61 -24.09 54.76
N PRO A 3 85.47 -24.13 53.41
CA PRO A 3 84.26 -24.09 52.55
C PRO A 3 84.15 -25.41 51.72
N ARG A 4 83.48 -25.56 50.56
CA ARG A 4 82.70 -24.68 49.66
C ARG A 4 81.64 -25.52 48.90
N ALA A 5 80.83 -24.90 48.07
CA ALA A 5 80.08 -25.54 46.98
C ALA A 5 80.39 -24.80 45.66
N ASP A 6 80.54 -25.54 44.56
CA ASP A 6 80.65 -24.95 43.21
C ASP A 6 79.49 -25.43 42.32
N ARG A 7 78.95 -24.48 41.54
CA ARG A 7 77.81 -24.68 40.63
C ARG A 7 78.30 -24.74 39.19
N GLN A 8 77.79 -25.69 38.40
CA GLN A 8 77.57 -25.46 36.97
C GLN A 8 76.25 -24.71 36.78
N PRO A 9 76.14 -23.80 35.79
CA PRO A 9 75.30 -24.13 34.63
C PRO A 9 75.71 -23.49 33.27
N THR A 10 75.72 -24.35 32.24
CA THR A 10 75.16 -24.21 30.87
C THR A 10 74.99 -22.85 30.14
N GLY A 11 75.44 -22.83 28.88
CA GLY A 11 74.80 -22.16 27.72
C GLY A 11 75.41 -22.72 26.42
N HIS A 12 74.70 -23.44 25.54
CA HIS A 12 73.80 -23.00 24.45
C HIS A 12 74.46 -22.18 23.32
N ARG A 13 74.75 -22.82 22.17
CA ARG A 13 73.96 -22.66 20.92
C ARG A 13 74.45 -23.52 19.74
N ASP A 14 73.45 -23.94 18.96
CA ASP A 14 73.33 -24.41 17.56
C ASP A 14 74.52 -24.22 16.60
N GLU A 15 74.68 -25.13 15.62
CA GLU A 15 74.75 -24.80 14.18
C GLU A 15 74.89 -26.04 13.26
N GLY A 16 74.02 -26.13 12.24
CA GLY A 16 74.13 -27.08 11.11
C GLY A 16 73.17 -28.27 11.15
N PHE A 17 72.10 -28.23 10.35
CA PHE A 17 71.27 -29.43 10.08
C PHE A 17 72.11 -30.52 9.40
N SER A 18 72.01 -31.75 9.90
CA SER A 18 72.63 -32.90 9.25
C SER A 18 72.05 -33.10 7.85
N LEU A 19 72.87 -33.53 6.88
CA LEU A 19 72.37 -33.93 5.55
C LEU A 19 71.30 -35.03 5.66
N VAL A 20 71.37 -35.86 6.70
CA VAL A 20 70.33 -36.87 7.02
C VAL A 20 69.02 -36.20 7.46
N GLU A 21 69.06 -35.16 8.30
CA GLU A 21 67.85 -34.43 8.70
C GLU A 21 67.20 -33.71 7.51
N VAL A 22 68.00 -33.12 6.62
CA VAL A 22 67.48 -32.48 5.39
C VAL A 22 66.82 -33.52 4.47
N VAL A 23 67.45 -34.69 4.28
CA VAL A 23 66.86 -35.79 3.48
C VAL A 23 65.60 -36.37 4.13
N VAL A 24 65.58 -36.53 5.45
CA VAL A 24 64.40 -36.99 6.20
C VAL A 24 63.27 -35.95 6.13
N ALA A 25 63.57 -34.66 6.30
CA ALA A 25 62.58 -33.59 6.17
C ALA A 25 62.00 -33.52 4.75
N ILE A 26 62.82 -33.65 3.71
CA ILE A 26 62.35 -33.73 2.31
C ILE A 26 61.49 -34.98 2.12
N GLY A 27 61.89 -36.14 2.64
CA GLY A 27 61.11 -37.38 2.57
C GLY A 27 59.74 -37.29 3.25
N ILE A 28 59.66 -36.64 4.41
CA ILE A 28 58.42 -36.34 5.13
C ILE A 28 57.55 -35.35 4.35
N VAL A 29 58.14 -34.29 3.78
CA VAL A 29 57.39 -33.30 2.97
C VAL A 29 56.86 -33.94 1.68
N VAL A 30 57.64 -34.78 1.00
CA VAL A 30 57.21 -35.48 -0.22
C VAL A 30 56.10 -36.48 0.09
N THR A 31 56.22 -37.27 1.17
CA THR A 31 55.14 -38.20 1.58
C THR A 31 53.88 -37.46 2.02
N LEU A 32 53.99 -36.33 2.72
CA LEU A 32 52.85 -35.45 3.02
C LEU A 32 52.21 -34.88 1.75
N MET A 33 52.99 -34.37 0.79
CA MET A 33 52.44 -33.84 -0.46
C MET A 33 51.75 -34.92 -1.29
N VAL A 34 52.32 -36.13 -1.37
CA VAL A 34 51.69 -37.28 -2.04
C VAL A 34 50.39 -37.71 -1.34
N ALA A 35 50.33 -37.64 0.00
CA ALA A 35 49.11 -37.93 0.77
C ALA A 35 48.03 -36.84 0.64
N VAL A 36 48.42 -35.57 0.47
CA VAL A 36 47.50 -34.42 0.35
C VAL A 36 46.99 -34.22 -1.09
N LEU A 37 47.76 -34.61 -2.12
CA LEU A 37 47.39 -34.42 -3.53
C LEU A 37 45.98 -34.97 -3.88
N PRO A 38 45.56 -36.18 -3.43
CA PRO A 38 44.21 -36.69 -3.68
C PRO A 38 43.12 -35.85 -3.01
N GLN A 39 43.39 -35.32 -1.81
CA GLN A 39 42.46 -34.44 -1.10
C GLN A 39 42.30 -33.10 -1.83
N LEU A 40 43.39 -32.53 -2.33
CA LEU A 40 43.38 -31.28 -3.09
C LEU A 40 42.66 -31.44 -4.44
N ILE A 41 42.89 -32.54 -5.17
CA ILE A 41 42.16 -32.88 -6.40
C ILE A 41 40.66 -33.09 -6.12
N SER A 42 40.32 -33.77 -5.01
CA SER A 42 38.93 -33.95 -4.57
C SER A 42 38.26 -32.61 -4.23
N GLY A 43 38.96 -31.72 -3.51
CA GLY A 43 38.50 -30.37 -3.17
C GLY A 43 38.24 -29.48 -4.39
N ILE A 44 39.13 -29.50 -5.39
CA ILE A 44 38.93 -28.78 -6.65
C ILE A 44 37.68 -29.30 -7.38
N ARG A 45 37.51 -30.62 -7.49
CA ARG A 45 36.33 -31.24 -8.11
C ARG A 45 35.05 -30.89 -7.35
N ALA A 46 35.06 -30.93 -6.03
CA ALA A 46 33.91 -30.57 -5.19
C ALA A 46 33.52 -29.09 -5.36
N ASN A 47 34.50 -28.18 -5.45
CA ASN A 47 34.27 -26.76 -5.65
C ASN A 47 33.71 -26.47 -7.06
N ASP A 48 34.22 -27.13 -8.10
CA ASP A 48 33.68 -27.00 -9.46
C ASP A 48 32.23 -27.52 -9.57
N VAL A 49 31.92 -28.64 -8.92
CA VAL A 49 30.52 -29.15 -8.82
C VAL A 49 29.62 -28.16 -8.07
N ALA A 50 30.09 -27.59 -6.96
CA ALA A 50 29.33 -26.60 -6.19
C ALA A 50 29.09 -25.31 -6.99
N ARG A 51 30.13 -24.78 -7.65
CA ARG A 51 30.05 -23.59 -8.52
C ARG A 51 29.07 -23.84 -9.67
N THR A 52 29.25 -24.92 -10.41
CA THR A 52 28.43 -25.26 -11.58
C THR A 52 26.97 -25.51 -11.19
N GLY A 53 26.73 -26.16 -10.04
CA GLY A 53 25.39 -26.35 -9.49
C GLY A 53 24.71 -25.05 -9.03
N SER A 54 25.47 -24.11 -8.46
CA SER A 54 24.97 -22.78 -8.08
C SER A 54 24.61 -21.94 -9.32
N GLN A 55 25.53 -21.85 -10.29
CA GLN A 55 25.30 -21.19 -11.58
C GLN A 55 24.07 -21.78 -12.31
N GLY A 56 23.93 -23.11 -12.34
CA GLY A 56 22.79 -23.78 -12.94
C GLY A 56 21.44 -23.45 -12.28
N LYS A 57 21.40 -23.31 -10.94
CA LYS A 57 20.20 -22.86 -10.21
C LYS A 57 19.84 -21.41 -10.51
N THR A 58 20.81 -20.51 -10.49
CA THR A 58 20.59 -19.09 -10.82
C THR A 58 20.12 -18.91 -12.26
N LEU A 59 20.70 -19.66 -13.21
CA LEU A 59 20.26 -19.66 -14.60
C LEU A 59 18.84 -20.22 -14.76
N ALA A 60 18.49 -21.31 -14.07
CA ALA A 60 17.13 -21.88 -14.09
C ALA A 60 16.09 -20.89 -13.54
N ALA A 61 16.41 -20.19 -12.44
CA ALA A 61 15.54 -19.16 -11.87
C ALA A 61 15.39 -17.94 -12.79
N SER A 62 16.49 -17.46 -13.39
CA SER A 62 16.48 -16.37 -14.37
C SER A 62 15.59 -16.68 -15.58
N GLU A 63 15.66 -17.90 -16.10
CA GLU A 63 14.81 -18.32 -17.22
C GLU A 63 13.33 -18.48 -16.82
N LEU A 64 13.03 -18.93 -15.59
CA LEU A 64 11.66 -18.89 -15.06
C LEU A 64 11.11 -17.46 -14.97
N GLU A 65 11.85 -16.51 -14.42
CA GLU A 65 11.38 -15.11 -14.36
C GLU A 65 11.25 -14.49 -15.75
N ARG A 66 12.13 -14.83 -16.69
CA ARG A 66 11.99 -14.44 -18.10
C ARG A 66 10.71 -14.97 -18.73
N LEU A 67 10.32 -16.21 -18.42
CA LEU A 67 9.06 -16.82 -18.88
C LEU A 67 7.84 -16.15 -18.24
N ARG A 68 7.89 -15.89 -16.92
CA ARG A 68 6.81 -15.25 -16.16
C ARG A 68 6.52 -13.80 -16.57
N ASN A 69 7.52 -13.10 -17.10
CA ASN A 69 7.39 -11.72 -17.57
C ASN A 69 6.86 -11.59 -19.01
N LEU A 70 6.55 -12.69 -19.71
CA LEU A 70 5.89 -12.65 -21.02
C LEU A 70 4.37 -12.61 -20.88
N PRO A 71 3.64 -11.89 -21.77
CA PRO A 71 2.19 -12.01 -21.88
C PRO A 71 1.77 -13.46 -22.11
N PHE A 72 0.65 -13.90 -21.53
CA PHE A 72 0.19 -15.28 -21.64
C PHE A 72 -0.18 -15.66 -23.08
N GLN A 73 -0.99 -14.83 -23.75
CA GLN A 73 -1.35 -14.96 -25.16
C GLN A 73 -1.62 -13.56 -25.72
N VAL A 74 -1.12 -13.24 -26.92
CA VAL A 74 -1.54 -12.08 -27.71
C VAL A 74 -1.84 -12.54 -29.15
N GLN A 75 -3.01 -12.19 -29.68
CA GLN A 75 -3.34 -12.56 -31.06
C GLN A 75 -2.41 -11.84 -32.05
N PRO A 76 -1.95 -12.49 -33.14
CA PRO A 76 -1.01 -11.88 -34.10
C PRO A 76 -1.51 -10.60 -34.80
N ASN A 77 -2.81 -10.31 -34.73
CA ASN A 77 -3.44 -9.09 -35.26
C ASN A 77 -3.30 -7.87 -34.33
N ALA A 78 -2.86 -8.04 -33.08
CA ALA A 78 -2.81 -6.98 -32.06
C ALA A 78 -1.48 -6.19 -32.01
N GLY A 79 -0.54 -6.44 -32.93
CA GLY A 79 0.75 -5.75 -33.04
C GLY A 79 1.96 -6.68 -32.85
N GLN A 80 3.17 -6.12 -32.81
CA GLN A 80 4.43 -6.88 -32.63
C GLN A 80 4.69 -7.31 -31.16
N TYR A 81 3.65 -7.76 -30.45
CA TYR A 81 3.78 -8.21 -29.06
C TYR A 81 4.06 -9.72 -29.02
N VAL A 82 5.31 -10.08 -28.79
CA VAL A 82 5.74 -11.48 -28.69
C VAL A 82 5.30 -12.06 -27.34
N ASP A 83 4.49 -13.11 -27.37
CA ASP A 83 3.95 -13.75 -26.16
C ASP A 83 4.78 -14.97 -25.68
N LEU A 84 4.24 -15.69 -24.69
CA LEU A 84 4.84 -16.93 -24.16
C LEU A 84 4.90 -18.05 -25.21
N PHE A 85 3.85 -18.21 -26.01
CA PHE A 85 3.67 -19.30 -26.96
C PHE A 85 4.50 -19.10 -28.24
N ASP A 86 4.60 -17.88 -28.75
CA ASP A 86 5.49 -17.50 -29.86
C ASP A 86 6.96 -17.92 -29.65
N ARG A 87 7.38 -18.04 -28.39
CA ARG A 87 8.75 -18.44 -28.02
C ARG A 87 8.85 -19.88 -27.54
N TYR A 88 7.84 -20.38 -26.82
CA TYR A 88 7.94 -21.62 -26.06
C TYR A 88 6.85 -22.65 -26.33
N PHE A 89 5.91 -22.39 -27.24
CA PHE A 89 4.96 -23.36 -27.80
C PHE A 89 4.47 -22.88 -29.18
N GLN A 90 5.31 -22.99 -30.23
CA GLN A 90 4.98 -22.36 -31.52
C GLN A 90 3.97 -23.12 -32.36
N ASP A 91 4.13 -24.44 -32.48
CA ASP A 91 3.40 -25.26 -33.46
C ASP A 91 3.43 -26.74 -33.04
N LEU A 92 2.78 -27.61 -33.81
CA LEU A 92 2.75 -29.06 -33.55
C LEU A 92 3.83 -29.86 -34.29
N THR A 93 4.87 -29.20 -34.82
CA THR A 93 5.95 -29.86 -35.56
C THR A 93 6.80 -30.69 -34.60
N ALA A 94 6.97 -31.98 -34.89
CA ALA A 94 7.83 -32.85 -34.10
C ALA A 94 9.30 -32.37 -34.16
N PRO A 95 10.08 -32.45 -33.05
CA PRO A 95 11.48 -32.06 -33.05
C PRO A 95 12.29 -32.97 -33.99
N GLY A 96 13.14 -32.37 -34.82
CA GLY A 96 13.88 -33.07 -35.89
C GLY A 96 14.92 -34.10 -35.43
N ALA A 97 15.08 -34.35 -34.13
CA ALA A 97 15.92 -35.41 -33.58
C ALA A 97 15.41 -35.88 -32.20
N THR A 98 15.50 -37.17 -31.94
CA THR A 98 15.32 -37.76 -30.60
C THR A 98 16.52 -37.39 -29.72
N PRO A 99 16.32 -36.91 -28.48
CA PRO A 99 17.43 -36.52 -27.61
C PRO A 99 18.19 -37.75 -27.08
N ALA A 100 19.53 -37.69 -27.09
CA ALA A 100 20.36 -38.58 -26.29
C ALA A 100 20.38 -38.05 -24.84
N CYS A 101 19.55 -38.62 -23.98
CA CYS A 101 19.34 -38.12 -22.62
C CYS A 101 20.47 -38.49 -21.64
N LYS A 102 21.10 -39.65 -21.86
CA LYS A 102 22.16 -40.22 -21.03
C LYS A 102 23.17 -41.00 -21.86
N ASP A 103 24.37 -41.09 -21.32
CA ASP A 103 25.44 -42.01 -21.71
C ASP A 103 25.90 -42.72 -20.42
N GLY A 104 25.51 -43.98 -20.26
CA GLY A 104 25.56 -44.68 -18.97
C GLY A 104 24.79 -43.90 -17.87
N ASP A 105 25.47 -43.63 -16.75
CA ASP A 105 24.93 -42.82 -15.65
C ASP A 105 25.04 -41.31 -15.87
N ARG A 106 25.81 -40.86 -16.87
CA ARG A 106 26.04 -39.43 -17.15
C ARG A 106 24.87 -38.87 -17.96
N TRP A 107 24.36 -37.70 -17.56
CA TRP A 107 23.40 -36.95 -18.38
C TRP A 107 24.14 -36.24 -19.51
N VAL A 108 23.59 -36.36 -20.72
CA VAL A 108 24.16 -35.73 -21.91
C VAL A 108 23.29 -34.52 -22.27
N PRO A 109 23.85 -33.30 -22.33
CA PRO A 109 23.11 -32.14 -22.82
C PRO A 109 22.85 -32.30 -24.33
N PRO A 110 21.65 -31.90 -24.84
CA PRO A 110 21.37 -31.98 -26.26
C PRO A 110 22.43 -31.27 -27.13
N ALA A 111 22.91 -31.95 -28.17
CA ALA A 111 24.05 -31.47 -28.98
C ALA A 111 23.75 -30.17 -29.75
N LYS A 112 22.49 -29.94 -30.16
CA LYS A 112 22.06 -28.80 -30.98
C LYS A 112 20.88 -28.07 -30.33
N GLU A 113 20.82 -26.75 -30.52
CA GLU A 113 19.58 -26.00 -30.28
C GLU A 113 18.47 -26.57 -31.17
N SER A 114 17.25 -26.68 -30.63
CA SER A 114 16.11 -27.28 -31.31
C SER A 114 14.80 -26.87 -30.65
N THR A 115 13.72 -26.87 -31.42
CA THR A 115 12.35 -26.72 -30.92
C THR A 115 11.48 -27.84 -31.46
N GLY A 116 10.36 -28.13 -30.80
CA GLY A 116 9.34 -29.03 -31.34
C GLY A 116 8.40 -29.66 -30.32
N TYR A 117 7.25 -30.10 -30.83
CA TYR A 117 6.17 -30.73 -30.08
C TYR A 117 6.45 -32.22 -29.83
N VAL A 118 6.42 -32.63 -28.57
CA VAL A 118 6.66 -34.01 -28.11
C VAL A 118 5.36 -34.59 -27.59
N SER A 119 4.74 -35.49 -28.35
CA SER A 119 3.50 -36.19 -28.01
C SER A 119 3.66 -37.69 -27.72
N GLY A 120 4.88 -38.23 -27.84
CA GLY A 120 5.19 -39.66 -27.70
C GLY A 120 6.24 -40.00 -26.63
N SER A 121 6.95 -41.11 -26.84
CA SER A 121 7.99 -41.64 -25.95
C SER A 121 9.38 -41.00 -26.12
N ALA A 122 9.55 -40.06 -27.06
CA ALA A 122 10.82 -39.36 -27.35
C ALA A 122 11.18 -38.28 -26.29
N ARG A 123 11.17 -38.67 -25.01
CA ARG A 123 11.37 -37.81 -23.85
C ARG A 123 12.53 -38.25 -22.94
N CYS A 124 13.18 -37.29 -22.30
CA CYS A 124 14.15 -37.52 -21.25
C CYS A 124 13.49 -37.57 -19.87
N SER A 125 14.09 -38.27 -18.91
CA SER A 125 13.54 -38.42 -17.55
C SER A 125 13.64 -37.17 -16.66
N TYR A 126 14.14 -36.05 -17.18
CA TYR A 126 14.00 -34.71 -16.58
C TYR A 126 12.86 -33.87 -17.19
N GLU A 127 12.24 -34.34 -18.28
CA GLU A 127 11.11 -33.69 -18.95
C GLU A 127 9.78 -34.18 -18.31
N PRO A 128 8.63 -33.53 -18.60
CA PRO A 128 7.34 -33.97 -18.07
C PRO A 128 7.06 -35.46 -18.30
N ALA A 129 6.70 -36.17 -17.22
CA ALA A 129 6.54 -37.63 -17.24
C ALA A 129 5.32 -38.10 -18.03
N SER A 130 4.25 -37.30 -18.06
CA SER A 130 2.98 -37.59 -18.73
C SER A 130 2.59 -36.48 -19.72
N GLY A 131 1.67 -36.80 -20.63
CA GLY A 131 1.11 -35.86 -21.60
C GLY A 131 2.09 -35.37 -22.68
N PRO A 132 1.60 -34.51 -23.58
CA PRO A 132 2.41 -33.83 -24.57
C PRO A 132 3.03 -32.53 -24.02
N PHE A 133 4.11 -32.05 -24.64
CA PHE A 133 4.72 -30.74 -24.33
C PHE A 133 5.46 -30.20 -25.56
N TYR A 134 5.70 -28.89 -25.61
CA TYR A 134 6.61 -28.29 -26.57
C TYR A 134 7.98 -28.08 -25.91
N ARG A 135 9.03 -28.53 -26.58
CA ARG A 135 10.42 -28.45 -26.10
C ARG A 135 11.15 -27.32 -26.79
N VAL A 136 11.94 -26.57 -26.02
CA VAL A 136 12.91 -25.57 -26.51
C VAL A 136 14.27 -25.86 -25.89
N VAL A 137 15.25 -26.18 -26.72
CA VAL A 137 16.65 -26.39 -26.32
C VAL A 137 17.48 -25.18 -26.75
N ARG A 138 18.19 -24.58 -25.81
CA ARG A 138 19.01 -23.38 -26.01
C ARG A 138 20.38 -23.52 -25.36
N ARG A 139 21.45 -23.11 -26.04
CA ARG A 139 22.81 -23.05 -25.45
C ARG A 139 23.08 -21.64 -24.90
N VAL A 140 23.83 -21.57 -23.81
CA VAL A 140 24.16 -20.31 -23.10
C VAL A 140 25.68 -20.16 -23.05
N GLY A 141 26.16 -18.92 -22.91
CA GLY A 141 27.58 -18.59 -22.92
C GLY A 141 28.17 -18.16 -24.27
N GLY A 142 27.34 -17.76 -25.25
CA GLY A 142 27.80 -17.04 -26.43
C GLY A 142 27.04 -17.36 -27.72
N TYR A 143 26.77 -16.32 -28.52
CA TYR A 143 26.17 -16.46 -29.85
C TYR A 143 27.06 -15.81 -30.91
N ALA A 144 28.09 -16.52 -31.37
CA ALA A 144 28.90 -16.08 -32.51
C ALA A 144 28.01 -15.79 -33.75
N ALA A 145 26.97 -16.59 -33.97
CA ALA A 145 26.00 -16.41 -35.05
C ALA A 145 24.99 -15.24 -34.84
N LYS A 146 24.98 -14.57 -33.68
CA LYS A 146 24.14 -13.38 -33.41
C LYS A 146 24.94 -12.17 -32.91
N GLY A 147 26.27 -12.19 -33.04
CA GLY A 147 27.15 -11.08 -32.65
C GLY A 147 27.23 -10.80 -31.13
N ILE A 148 26.76 -11.71 -30.27
CA ILE A 148 26.81 -11.53 -28.82
C ILE A 148 28.06 -12.23 -28.29
N ALA A 149 28.92 -11.45 -27.61
CA ALA A 149 30.14 -11.95 -26.97
C ALA A 149 29.84 -13.14 -26.04
N ALA A 150 30.75 -14.11 -26.05
CA ALA A 150 30.67 -15.27 -25.17
C ALA A 150 30.89 -14.85 -23.72
N ASP A 151 29.93 -15.12 -22.84
CA ASP A 151 30.15 -15.12 -21.40
C ASP A 151 30.90 -16.42 -21.05
N PRO A 152 32.19 -16.36 -20.68
CA PRO A 152 33.00 -17.55 -20.43
C PRO A 152 32.53 -18.33 -19.20
N ASP A 153 31.86 -17.69 -18.24
CA ASP A 153 31.38 -18.35 -17.02
C ASP A 153 30.11 -19.18 -17.28
N LEU A 154 29.33 -18.80 -18.29
CA LEU A 154 28.13 -19.52 -18.75
C LEU A 154 28.42 -20.47 -19.94
N ALA A 155 29.64 -20.51 -20.45
CA ALA A 155 30.04 -21.42 -21.51
C ALA A 155 29.84 -22.89 -21.09
N GLY A 156 29.17 -23.64 -21.97
CA GLY A 156 28.85 -25.06 -21.77
C GLY A 156 27.53 -25.33 -21.06
N PHE A 157 26.76 -24.33 -20.64
CA PHE A 157 25.41 -24.56 -20.12
C PHE A 157 24.37 -24.70 -21.26
N VAL A 158 23.43 -25.63 -21.08
CA VAL A 158 22.31 -25.89 -21.98
C VAL A 158 21.01 -25.84 -21.18
N VAL A 159 20.06 -25.03 -21.63
CA VAL A 159 18.73 -24.89 -21.05
C VAL A 159 17.73 -25.63 -21.92
N VAL A 160 16.93 -26.50 -21.30
CA VAL A 160 15.77 -27.15 -21.92
C VAL A 160 14.52 -26.63 -21.21
N VAL A 161 13.66 -25.93 -21.95
CA VAL A 161 12.35 -25.47 -21.47
C VAL A 161 11.29 -26.39 -22.08
N ASN A 162 10.41 -26.94 -21.23
CA ASN A 162 9.28 -27.75 -21.66
C ASN A 162 7.98 -27.06 -21.24
N THR A 163 7.14 -26.74 -22.20
CA THR A 163 5.85 -26.07 -22.01
C THR A 163 4.71 -27.06 -22.23
N GLN A 164 3.83 -27.22 -21.25
CA GLN A 164 2.72 -28.16 -21.30
C GLN A 164 1.42 -27.45 -20.96
N PHE A 165 0.39 -27.56 -21.81
CA PHE A 165 -0.95 -27.11 -21.44
C PHE A 165 -1.51 -27.98 -20.31
N LEU A 166 -2.08 -27.34 -19.30
CA LEU A 166 -2.71 -28.00 -18.15
C LEU A 166 -4.18 -27.64 -18.11
N ASP A 167 -5.04 -28.61 -17.83
CA ASP A 167 -6.45 -28.36 -17.57
C ASP A 167 -6.68 -27.73 -16.18
N ALA A 168 -7.94 -27.40 -15.88
CA ALA A 168 -8.35 -26.79 -14.61
C ALA A 168 -8.70 -27.82 -13.51
N GLN A 169 -8.29 -29.09 -13.66
CA GLN A 169 -8.51 -30.09 -12.61
C GLN A 169 -7.59 -29.87 -11.41
N THR A 170 -7.88 -30.54 -10.30
CA THR A 170 -7.03 -30.54 -9.10
C THR A 170 -6.69 -31.99 -8.75
N PRO A 171 -5.44 -32.46 -8.95
CA PRO A 171 -4.30 -31.74 -9.52
C PRO A 171 -4.44 -31.52 -11.05
N PRO A 172 -3.90 -30.42 -11.62
CA PRO A 172 -3.99 -30.12 -13.05
C PRO A 172 -3.38 -31.23 -13.92
N GLN A 173 -4.10 -31.65 -14.96
CA GLN A 173 -3.67 -32.71 -15.87
C GLN A 173 -3.18 -32.14 -17.22
N PRO A 174 -2.19 -32.79 -17.87
CA PRO A 174 -1.77 -32.41 -19.21
C PRO A 174 -2.91 -32.50 -20.24
N THR A 175 -3.09 -31.45 -21.03
CA THR A 175 -4.04 -31.43 -22.15
C THR A 175 -3.34 -31.18 -23.48
N SER A 176 -3.96 -31.61 -24.57
CA SER A 176 -3.43 -31.46 -25.93
C SER A 176 -3.96 -30.17 -26.58
N PRO A 177 -3.13 -29.43 -27.32
CA PRO A 177 -3.59 -28.34 -28.19
C PRO A 177 -4.52 -28.83 -29.30
N VAL A 178 -5.32 -27.90 -29.84
CA VAL A 178 -6.21 -28.16 -30.98
C VAL A 178 -5.43 -28.60 -32.21
N THR A 179 -6.03 -29.47 -33.03
CA THR A 179 -5.40 -29.98 -34.25
C THR A 179 -5.05 -28.82 -35.20
N GLY A 180 -3.78 -28.73 -35.59
CA GLY A 180 -3.29 -27.68 -36.47
C GLY A 180 -2.91 -26.37 -35.76
N TYR A 181 -2.79 -26.36 -34.42
CA TYR A 181 -2.26 -25.23 -33.66
C TYR A 181 -0.91 -24.74 -34.20
N ASP A 182 -0.81 -23.43 -34.41
CA ASP A 182 0.36 -22.72 -34.95
C ASP A 182 0.24 -21.22 -34.65
N THR A 183 1.12 -20.65 -33.82
CA THR A 183 1.08 -19.21 -33.47
C THR A 183 1.46 -18.30 -34.65
N LYS A 184 2.12 -18.85 -35.68
CA LYS A 184 2.49 -18.09 -36.90
C LYS A 184 1.30 -17.87 -37.83
N THR A 185 0.18 -18.57 -37.61
CA THR A 185 -1.04 -18.46 -38.41
C THR A 185 -2.18 -17.85 -37.58
N VAL A 186 -2.71 -16.71 -38.03
CA VAL A 186 -3.85 -16.02 -37.39
C VAL A 186 -5.03 -16.97 -37.18
N GLY A 187 -5.53 -17.04 -35.95
CA GLY A 187 -6.69 -17.88 -35.60
C GLY A 187 -6.35 -19.35 -35.33
N LYS A 188 -5.06 -19.73 -35.37
CA LYS A 188 -4.55 -21.04 -34.93
C LYS A 188 -3.69 -20.96 -33.66
N ASP A 189 -3.59 -19.77 -33.09
CA ASP A 189 -2.84 -19.42 -31.87
C ASP A 189 -3.61 -19.69 -30.56
N GLN A 190 -4.87 -20.16 -30.63
CA GLN A 190 -5.71 -20.34 -29.45
C GLN A 190 -5.18 -21.45 -28.52
N PRO A 191 -4.79 -21.13 -27.28
CA PRO A 191 -4.23 -22.10 -26.34
C PRO A 191 -5.29 -23.11 -25.89
N ALA A 192 -4.86 -24.35 -25.62
CA ALA A 192 -5.73 -25.44 -25.18
C ALA A 192 -6.43 -25.16 -23.84
N SER A 193 -5.80 -24.32 -23.00
CA SER A 193 -6.27 -23.97 -21.67
C SER A 193 -5.70 -22.64 -21.20
N GLY A 194 -6.29 -22.09 -20.13
CA GLY A 194 -5.79 -20.89 -19.45
C GLY A 194 -4.64 -21.15 -18.47
N GLN A 195 -3.94 -22.28 -18.56
CA GLN A 195 -2.88 -22.66 -17.62
C GLN A 195 -1.83 -23.54 -18.29
N VAL A 196 -0.55 -23.26 -18.01
CA VAL A 196 0.58 -24.05 -18.51
C VAL A 196 1.56 -24.41 -17.41
N GLY A 197 2.10 -25.62 -17.49
CA GLY A 197 3.27 -26.05 -16.74
C GLY A 197 4.53 -25.71 -17.53
N LEU A 198 5.52 -25.14 -16.84
CA LEU A 198 6.83 -24.83 -17.39
C LEU A 198 7.89 -25.59 -16.58
N THR A 199 8.52 -26.57 -17.21
CA THR A 199 9.66 -27.30 -16.65
C THR A 199 10.94 -26.77 -17.29
N VAL A 200 11.78 -26.09 -16.51
CA VAL A 200 13.10 -25.60 -16.96
C VAL A 200 14.18 -26.51 -16.39
N THR A 201 14.94 -27.14 -17.28
CA THR A 201 16.07 -28.00 -16.94
C THR A 201 17.36 -27.38 -17.46
N VAL A 202 18.34 -27.18 -16.56
CA VAL A 202 19.68 -26.72 -16.89
C VAL A 202 20.67 -27.87 -16.77
N LEU A 203 21.39 -28.14 -17.85
CA LEU A 203 22.48 -29.11 -17.93
C LEU A 203 23.80 -28.37 -18.17
N ALA A 204 24.90 -28.93 -17.66
CA ALA A 204 26.24 -28.43 -17.93
C ALA A 204 27.04 -29.48 -18.74
N ASP A 205 27.64 -29.04 -19.83
CA ASP A 205 28.50 -29.81 -20.72
C ASP A 205 29.93 -29.94 -20.13
N ARG A 206 30.00 -30.37 -18.87
CA ARG A 206 31.26 -30.52 -18.10
C ARG A 206 31.43 -31.97 -17.63
N PRO A 207 32.67 -32.51 -17.53
CA PRO A 207 32.91 -33.87 -17.03
C PRO A 207 32.58 -34.07 -15.54
N SER A 208 32.60 -32.99 -14.76
CA SER A 208 32.37 -32.99 -13.31
C SER A 208 30.89 -33.09 -12.91
N THR A 209 29.97 -32.65 -13.76
CA THR A 209 28.53 -32.59 -13.47
C THR A 209 27.78 -33.85 -13.87
N THR A 210 27.13 -34.48 -12.89
CA THR A 210 26.41 -35.76 -13.05
C THR A 210 24.90 -35.67 -12.82
N ARG A 211 24.32 -34.48 -12.61
CA ARG A 211 22.88 -34.28 -12.43
C ARG A 211 22.40 -32.95 -13.03
N PRO A 212 21.25 -32.93 -13.73
CA PRO A 212 20.64 -31.70 -14.19
C PRO A 212 19.97 -30.93 -13.04
N VAL A 213 19.91 -29.61 -13.16
CA VAL A 213 19.08 -28.77 -12.28
C VAL A 213 17.73 -28.59 -12.94
N THR A 214 16.67 -29.17 -12.38
CA THR A 214 15.30 -29.01 -12.91
C THR A 214 14.45 -28.23 -11.93
N THR A 215 13.69 -27.27 -12.44
CA THR A 215 12.70 -26.49 -11.71
C THR A 215 11.39 -26.48 -12.47
N TYR A 216 10.28 -26.32 -11.75
CA TYR A 216 8.93 -26.35 -12.29
C TYR A 216 8.13 -25.17 -11.76
N THR A 217 7.33 -24.55 -12.63
CA THR A 217 6.32 -23.58 -12.22
C THR A 217 5.06 -23.77 -13.07
N GLN A 218 3.97 -23.14 -12.64
CA GLN A 218 2.75 -23.03 -13.43
C GLN A 218 2.47 -21.55 -13.68
N VAL A 219 2.16 -21.22 -14.93
CA VAL A 219 1.70 -19.89 -15.34
C VAL A 219 0.26 -20.05 -15.79
N SER A 220 -0.65 -19.35 -15.13
CA SER A 220 -2.03 -19.22 -15.59
C SER A 220 -2.23 -17.91 -16.33
N ARG A 221 -3.27 -17.86 -17.17
CA ARG A 221 -3.72 -16.65 -17.85
C ARG A 221 -4.25 -15.68 -16.81
N SER A 222 -3.37 -14.82 -16.31
CA SER A 222 -3.78 -13.62 -15.61
C SER A 222 -4.46 -12.68 -16.60
N TYR A 223 -5.78 -12.80 -16.68
CA TYR A 223 -6.56 -11.58 -16.77
C TYR A 223 -6.12 -10.69 -15.60
N GLN A 224 -5.98 -9.38 -15.81
CA GLN A 224 -6.06 -8.43 -14.70
C GLN A 224 -7.33 -8.82 -13.94
N THR A 225 -7.18 -9.35 -12.73
CA THR A 225 -8.27 -10.11 -12.12
C THR A 225 -9.36 -9.12 -11.79
N THR A 226 -10.43 -9.14 -12.60
CA THR A 226 -11.55 -8.23 -12.42
C THR A 226 -12.10 -8.49 -11.04
N THR A 227 -12.09 -7.46 -10.20
CA THR A 227 -12.60 -7.48 -8.84
C THR A 227 -13.98 -8.13 -8.84
N ARG A 228 -14.06 -9.35 -8.30
CA ARG A 228 -15.26 -10.19 -8.33
C ARG A 228 -16.31 -9.63 -7.39
N VAL A 229 -15.87 -9.20 -6.21
CA VAL A 229 -16.70 -8.52 -5.23
C VAL A 229 -15.84 -7.48 -4.51
N ARG A 230 -16.38 -6.30 -4.21
CA ARG A 230 -15.71 -5.31 -3.37
C ARG A 230 -16.71 -4.50 -2.56
N ALA A 231 -16.35 -4.20 -1.33
CA ALA A 231 -16.98 -3.18 -0.51
C ALA A 231 -15.88 -2.22 -0.03
N THR A 232 -16.03 -0.92 -0.27
CA THR A 232 -15.17 0.12 0.32
C THR A 232 -15.99 1.11 1.15
N SER A 233 -15.43 1.57 2.26
CA SER A 233 -16.02 2.58 3.14
C SER A 233 -14.93 3.58 3.52
N ASP A 234 -15.20 4.86 3.24
CA ASP A 234 -14.28 5.97 3.44
C ASP A 234 -14.99 7.06 4.26
N SER A 235 -14.40 7.50 5.37
CA SER A 235 -14.88 8.66 6.14
C SER A 235 -13.75 9.54 6.67
N VAL A 236 -13.96 10.85 6.60
CA VAL A 236 -13.18 11.88 7.31
C VAL A 236 -14.19 12.79 8.00
N ALA A 237 -14.20 12.80 9.34
CA ALA A 237 -15.19 13.60 10.07
C ALA A 237 -14.88 15.11 10.01
N MET A 238 -13.61 15.47 10.13
CA MET A 238 -13.13 16.84 9.97
C MET A 238 -11.66 16.82 9.53
N GLU A 239 -11.33 17.68 8.57
CA GLU A 239 -9.97 18.05 8.18
C GLU A 239 -9.83 19.58 8.23
N ALA A 240 -8.73 20.08 8.78
CA ALA A 240 -8.39 21.50 8.76
C ALA A 240 -6.91 21.71 8.49
N SER A 241 -6.59 22.78 7.77
CA SER A 241 -5.21 23.15 7.46
C SER A 241 -5.01 24.66 7.48
N THR A 242 -3.77 25.06 7.79
CA THR A 242 -3.26 26.43 7.68
C THR A 242 -1.76 26.34 7.41
N MET A 243 -1.15 27.35 6.81
CA MET A 243 0.32 27.47 6.90
C MET A 243 0.69 28.22 8.18
N LEU A 244 1.83 27.89 8.78
CA LEU A 244 2.48 28.70 9.79
C LEU A 244 3.41 29.74 9.14
N PRO A 245 3.83 30.78 9.88
CA PRO A 245 4.97 31.61 9.46
C PRO A 245 6.19 30.74 9.13
N GLY A 246 6.80 31.03 7.97
CA GLY A 246 8.07 30.46 7.54
C GLY A 246 9.21 31.47 7.71
N PRO A 247 10.48 31.05 7.49
CA PRO A 247 11.62 31.98 7.44
C PRO A 247 11.63 32.84 6.16
N SER A 248 10.79 32.53 5.17
CA SER A 248 10.62 33.25 3.92
C SER A 248 9.17 33.19 3.43
N GLU A 249 8.81 34.08 2.50
CA GLU A 249 7.45 34.24 1.93
C GLU A 249 6.91 32.99 1.22
N THR A 250 7.78 32.07 0.79
CA THR A 250 7.44 30.86 0.05
C THR A 250 7.59 29.57 0.86
N GLU A 251 8.17 29.63 2.07
CA GLU A 251 8.47 28.47 2.93
C GLU A 251 7.56 28.41 4.16
N GLY A 252 6.29 28.77 3.99
CA GLY A 252 5.26 28.61 5.02
C GLY A 252 5.12 27.14 5.43
N ASN A 253 5.29 26.85 6.73
CA ASN A 253 5.19 25.48 7.22
C ASN A 253 3.71 25.05 7.29
N ALA A 254 3.23 24.33 6.28
CA ALA A 254 1.89 23.77 6.27
C ALA A 254 1.64 22.88 7.51
N VAL A 255 0.56 23.15 8.23
CA VAL A 255 0.04 22.31 9.32
C VAL A 255 -1.34 21.80 8.92
N ALA A 256 -1.52 20.49 9.01
CA ALA A 256 -2.79 19.83 8.73
C ALA A 256 -3.21 18.98 9.93
N VAL A 257 -4.52 18.89 10.16
CA VAL A 257 -5.13 17.95 11.10
C VAL A 257 -6.36 17.31 10.48
N SER A 258 -6.42 15.98 10.54
CA SER A 258 -7.54 15.16 10.06
C SER A 258 -8.01 14.25 11.19
N SER A 259 -9.31 14.04 11.29
CA SER A 259 -9.92 13.39 12.45
C SER A 259 -11.18 12.60 12.08
N GLY A 260 -11.45 11.53 12.84
CA GLY A 260 -12.46 10.54 12.47
C GLY A 260 -12.16 9.89 11.13
N LEU A 261 -10.92 9.44 10.93
CA LEU A 261 -10.44 8.80 9.71
C LEU A 261 -10.78 7.31 9.74
N VAL A 262 -11.50 6.84 8.72
CA VAL A 262 -11.74 5.41 8.48
C VAL A 262 -11.64 5.13 6.99
N HIS A 263 -10.80 4.16 6.63
CA HIS A 263 -10.73 3.55 5.32
C HIS A 263 -10.82 2.03 5.48
N LEU A 264 -11.79 1.42 4.80
CA LEU A 264 -12.05 -0.01 4.77
C LEU A 264 -12.13 -0.46 3.32
N ASP A 265 -11.40 -1.51 2.97
CA ASP A 265 -11.53 -2.20 1.68
C ASP A 265 -11.60 -3.71 1.91
N ALA A 266 -12.77 -4.28 1.63
CA ALA A 266 -13.01 -5.71 1.63
C ALA A 266 -13.20 -6.17 0.19
N SER A 267 -12.21 -6.87 -0.38
CA SER A 267 -12.18 -7.22 -1.80
C SER A 267 -11.87 -8.69 -2.05
N LEU A 268 -12.68 -9.30 -2.93
CA LEU A 268 -12.46 -10.63 -3.48
C LEU A 268 -11.97 -10.46 -4.92
N VAL A 269 -10.68 -10.72 -5.14
CA VAL A 269 -10.02 -10.56 -6.45
C VAL A 269 -9.55 -11.93 -6.92
N ALA A 270 -8.24 -12.23 -6.88
CA ALA A 270 -7.70 -13.57 -6.99
C ALA A 270 -7.83 -14.37 -5.67
N GLY A 271 -8.04 -13.68 -4.56
CA GLY A 271 -8.31 -14.22 -3.22
C GLY A 271 -8.99 -13.16 -2.35
N SER A 272 -9.35 -13.52 -1.12
CA SER A 272 -9.90 -12.59 -0.12
C SER A 272 -8.81 -11.67 0.42
N ARG A 273 -9.06 -10.37 0.43
CA ARG A 273 -8.26 -9.37 1.14
C ARG A 273 -9.18 -8.46 1.94
N VAL A 274 -8.75 -8.11 3.16
CA VAL A 274 -9.27 -6.95 3.86
C VAL A 274 -8.12 -6.01 4.21
N GLU A 275 -8.28 -4.73 3.87
CA GLU A 275 -7.41 -3.63 4.24
C GLU A 275 -8.16 -2.66 5.16
N VAL A 276 -7.45 -2.17 6.17
CA VAL A 276 -7.98 -1.25 7.18
C VAL A 276 -6.95 -0.17 7.47
N SER A 277 -7.40 1.07 7.49
CA SER A 277 -6.68 2.19 8.09
C SER A 277 -7.69 3.03 8.87
N ALA A 278 -7.45 3.23 10.17
CA ALA A 278 -8.36 4.04 10.99
C ALA A 278 -7.58 4.86 12.02
N ALA A 279 -7.98 6.12 12.18
CA ALA A 279 -7.32 7.08 13.06
C ALA A 279 -8.34 8.01 13.75
N GLY A 280 -8.27 8.13 15.07
CA GLY A 280 -9.04 9.15 15.81
C GLY A 280 -8.61 10.55 15.41
N VAL A 281 -7.29 10.80 15.40
CA VAL A 281 -6.66 12.00 14.83
C VAL A 281 -5.28 11.74 14.24
N THR A 282 -4.99 12.42 13.14
CA THR A 282 -3.64 12.60 12.59
C THR A 282 -3.38 14.09 12.42
N SER A 283 -2.22 14.56 12.83
CA SER A 283 -1.74 15.91 12.57
C SER A 283 -0.31 15.87 12.07
N SER A 284 0.01 16.71 11.10
CA SER A 284 1.34 16.82 10.49
C SER A 284 1.76 18.28 10.36
N ALA A 285 3.07 18.50 10.35
CA ALA A 285 3.69 19.75 9.93
C ALA A 285 4.65 19.50 8.76
N ALA A 286 4.85 20.50 7.90
CA ALA A 286 5.78 20.45 6.77
C ALA A 286 7.25 20.17 7.19
N THR A 287 7.60 20.37 8.47
CA THR A 287 8.88 19.98 9.08
C THR A 287 9.10 18.46 9.16
N GLY A 288 8.11 17.65 8.79
CA GLY A 288 8.13 16.19 8.91
C GLY A 288 7.63 15.68 10.27
N GLU A 289 7.29 16.58 11.19
CA GLU A 289 6.70 16.22 12.49
C GLU A 289 5.27 15.70 12.32
N ASN A 290 4.97 14.59 13.01
CA ASN A 290 3.70 13.88 12.90
C ASN A 290 3.23 13.42 14.29
N GLY A 291 1.95 13.62 14.61
CA GLY A 291 1.37 13.28 15.91
C GLY A 291 -0.10 12.87 15.81
N GLY A 292 -0.63 12.21 16.83
CA GLY A 292 -2.06 11.90 16.93
C GLY A 292 -2.43 10.80 17.94
N ALA A 293 -3.68 10.34 17.90
CA ALA A 293 -4.26 9.39 18.86
C ALA A 293 -5.19 8.36 18.19
N THR A 294 -5.26 7.17 18.82
CA THR A 294 -6.00 5.95 18.39
C THR A 294 -5.79 5.62 16.92
N ARG A 295 -4.79 4.77 16.62
CA ARG A 295 -4.47 4.36 15.25
C ARG A 295 -4.44 2.84 15.09
N THR A 296 -4.83 2.38 13.91
CA THR A 296 -4.53 1.03 13.41
C THR A 296 -4.35 1.06 11.89
N ALA A 297 -3.50 0.19 11.38
CA ALA A 297 -3.39 -0.15 9.97
C ALA A 297 -3.15 -1.66 9.85
N LEU A 298 -3.90 -2.35 8.99
CA LEU A 298 -3.83 -3.80 8.85
C LEU A 298 -4.15 -4.22 7.42
N THR A 299 -3.49 -5.27 6.94
CA THR A 299 -3.93 -6.06 5.78
C THR A 299 -3.98 -7.53 6.18
N ALA A 300 -5.13 -8.17 6.01
CA ALA A 300 -5.38 -9.55 6.41
C ALA A 300 -5.57 -10.47 5.18
N PRO A 301 -4.76 -11.53 5.08
CA PRO A 301 -5.14 -12.76 4.39
C PRO A 301 -5.67 -13.88 5.33
N PRO A 302 -5.36 -13.91 6.65
CA PRO A 302 -6.15 -14.67 7.63
C PRO A 302 -6.80 -13.76 8.68
N ASP A 303 -7.88 -14.25 9.27
CA ASP A 303 -8.71 -13.53 10.25
C ASP A 303 -7.89 -13.12 11.49
N SER A 304 -7.58 -11.83 11.61
CA SER A 304 -6.60 -11.30 12.57
C SER A 304 -7.11 -10.04 13.25
N ALA A 305 -7.33 -10.12 14.57
CA ALA A 305 -7.80 -8.96 15.33
C ALA A 305 -6.77 -7.81 15.25
N PRO A 306 -7.20 -6.57 14.97
CA PRO A 306 -6.32 -5.42 14.82
C PRO A 306 -5.64 -5.06 16.15
N THR A 307 -4.34 -4.83 16.11
CA THR A 307 -3.63 -4.11 17.19
C THR A 307 -3.88 -2.61 17.02
N TRP A 308 -4.06 -1.91 18.14
CA TRP A 308 -4.40 -0.49 18.17
C TRP A 308 -3.50 0.26 19.16
N SER A 309 -3.00 1.43 18.74
CA SER A 309 -2.28 2.36 19.62
C SER A 309 -3.22 3.47 20.10
N SER A 310 -3.87 3.25 21.25
CA SER A 310 -4.63 4.27 21.96
C SER A 310 -3.69 5.12 22.83
N ASN A 311 -3.48 6.37 22.42
CA ASN A 311 -2.70 7.36 23.18
C ASN A 311 -3.62 8.22 24.04
N SER A 312 -3.06 8.79 25.12
CA SER A 312 -3.65 9.93 25.82
C SER A 312 -3.77 11.16 24.90
N GLY A 313 -4.28 12.27 25.44
CA GLY A 313 -4.16 13.57 24.75
C GLY A 313 -2.71 13.90 24.42
N GLY A 314 -2.52 14.74 23.41
CA GLY A 314 -1.21 15.10 22.87
C GLY A 314 -1.24 16.39 22.07
N GLN A 315 -0.07 16.77 21.56
CA GLN A 315 0.17 18.01 20.84
C GLN A 315 1.10 17.80 19.65
N LEU A 316 0.99 18.66 18.64
CA LEU A 316 1.95 18.73 17.53
C LEU A 316 3.11 19.62 17.95
N THR A 317 4.33 19.11 17.82
CA THR A 317 5.60 19.74 18.25
C THR A 317 5.79 19.88 19.78
N ALA A 318 6.98 20.30 20.19
CA ALA A 318 7.28 20.66 21.59
C ALA A 318 6.70 22.03 22.02
N ALA A 319 6.22 22.87 21.09
CA ALA A 319 5.81 24.26 21.34
C ALA A 319 4.47 24.45 22.08
N GLY A 320 3.83 23.37 22.54
CA GLY A 320 2.58 23.44 23.31
C GLY A 320 1.32 23.50 22.44
N CYS A 321 0.18 23.79 23.07
CA CYS A 321 -1.14 23.87 22.42
C CYS A 321 -1.38 25.12 21.54
N GLU A 322 -0.31 25.75 21.06
CA GLU A 322 -0.37 26.91 20.17
C GLU A 322 -0.47 26.53 18.69
N LEU A 323 -0.06 25.29 18.36
CA LEU A 323 -0.14 24.72 17.01
C LEU A 323 -1.34 23.79 16.87
N VAL A 324 -1.25 22.55 17.34
CA VAL A 324 -2.38 21.61 17.38
C VAL A 324 -2.33 20.83 18.70
N CYS A 325 -3.47 20.73 19.38
CA CYS A 325 -3.65 19.88 20.57
C CYS A 325 -4.93 19.04 20.44
N TRP A 326 -4.87 17.78 20.87
CA TRP A 326 -6.00 16.84 20.84
C TRP A 326 -6.15 16.11 22.18
N GLY A 327 -7.38 15.72 22.49
CA GLY A 327 -7.69 14.85 23.61
C GLY A 327 -7.40 13.38 23.35
N GLY A 328 -7.60 12.53 24.37
CA GLY A 328 -7.35 11.10 24.25
C GLY A 328 -8.21 10.44 23.16
N GLY A 329 -7.64 9.49 22.44
CA GLY A 329 -8.39 8.74 21.43
C GLY A 329 -9.17 7.57 22.05
N ASP A 330 -10.27 7.19 21.43
CA ASP A 330 -11.04 5.99 21.80
C ASP A 330 -11.54 5.24 20.55
N ARG A 331 -11.94 3.98 20.72
CA ARG A 331 -12.53 3.13 19.68
C ARG A 331 -13.64 2.26 20.25
N THR A 332 -14.58 1.85 19.41
CA THR A 332 -15.53 0.79 19.76
C THR A 332 -15.49 -0.40 18.82
N ALA A 333 -16.08 -1.48 19.33
CA ALA A 333 -16.11 -2.83 18.79
C ALA A 333 -14.75 -3.56 18.75
N THR A 334 -14.77 -4.82 19.18
CA THR A 334 -13.80 -5.82 18.72
C THR A 334 -14.32 -6.33 17.38
N TRP A 335 -13.73 -5.83 16.30
CA TRP A 335 -13.97 -6.37 14.96
C TRP A 335 -12.72 -7.13 14.52
N THR A 336 -12.94 -8.26 13.85
CA THR A 336 -11.89 -9.03 13.18
C THR A 336 -12.16 -8.89 11.68
N PRO A 337 -11.19 -8.48 10.84
CA PRO A 337 -11.31 -8.64 9.41
C PRO A 337 -11.50 -10.13 9.11
N THR A 338 -12.58 -10.48 8.45
CA THR A 338 -12.85 -11.86 8.01
C THR A 338 -12.42 -12.00 6.56
N THR A 339 -11.80 -13.12 6.23
CA THR A 339 -11.39 -13.54 4.87
C THR A 339 -11.81 -14.99 4.58
N THR A 340 -12.11 -15.74 5.63
CA THR A 340 -12.67 -17.10 5.66
C THR A 340 -13.87 -17.26 4.71
N GLU A 341 -14.04 -18.48 4.17
CA GLU A 341 -15.07 -18.85 3.17
C GLU A 341 -15.06 -18.04 1.85
N GLY A 342 -14.04 -17.22 1.59
CA GLY A 342 -14.01 -16.36 0.41
C GLY A 342 -14.86 -15.09 0.56
N LEU A 343 -15.27 -14.74 1.78
CA LEU A 343 -16.12 -13.59 2.09
C LEU A 343 -15.34 -12.52 2.88
N PRO A 344 -14.51 -11.70 2.19
CA PRO A 344 -13.82 -10.59 2.82
C PRO A 344 -14.81 -9.62 3.47
N GLY A 345 -14.53 -9.20 4.70
CA GLY A 345 -15.35 -8.22 5.42
C GLY A 345 -14.75 -7.68 6.70
N ILE A 346 -15.29 -6.55 7.15
CA ILE A 346 -14.90 -5.84 8.37
C ILE A 346 -16.09 -5.05 8.92
N GLY A 347 -16.36 -5.26 10.21
CA GLY A 347 -17.53 -4.70 10.89
C GLY A 347 -18.86 -5.23 10.35
N SER A 348 -19.96 -4.78 10.93
CA SER A 348 -21.30 -5.09 10.45
C SER A 348 -22.31 -4.01 10.86
N PRO A 349 -23.55 -4.03 10.32
CA PRO A 349 -24.62 -3.13 10.76
C PRO A 349 -25.00 -3.21 12.25
N THR A 350 -24.55 -4.25 12.98
CA THR A 350 -24.75 -4.39 14.44
C THR A 350 -23.45 -4.28 15.24
N THR A 351 -22.30 -4.28 14.56
CA THR A 351 -20.95 -4.15 15.14
C THR A 351 -20.07 -3.32 14.21
N PRO A 352 -20.37 -2.02 14.02
CA PRO A 352 -19.57 -1.13 13.19
C PRO A 352 -18.16 -0.94 13.77
N LEU A 353 -17.20 -0.62 12.91
CA LEU A 353 -15.94 0.00 13.34
C LEU A 353 -16.19 1.47 13.58
N GLU A 354 -15.80 2.00 14.74
CA GLU A 354 -15.79 3.44 15.00
C GLU A 354 -14.49 3.86 15.70
N VAL A 355 -13.93 4.99 15.27
CA VAL A 355 -12.81 5.69 15.92
C VAL A 355 -13.24 7.09 16.33
N ALA A 356 -12.80 7.52 17.50
CA ALA A 356 -13.24 8.78 18.07
C ALA A 356 -12.16 9.51 18.88
N LEU A 357 -12.42 10.80 19.11
CA LEU A 357 -11.69 11.62 20.08
C LEU A 357 -12.58 11.92 21.29
N LYS A 358 -11.99 11.79 22.48
CA LYS A 358 -12.51 12.23 23.77
C LYS A 358 -11.82 13.51 24.22
N THR A 359 -12.36 14.15 25.25
CA THR A 359 -11.68 15.23 25.99
C THR A 359 -10.42 14.67 26.69
N PRO A 360 -9.30 15.41 26.80
CA PRO A 360 -8.17 14.99 27.64
C PRO A 360 -8.59 14.93 29.13
N SER A 361 -7.87 14.13 29.91
CA SER A 361 -8.16 13.89 31.34
C SER A 361 -7.83 15.08 32.26
N THR A 362 -7.19 16.13 31.73
CA THR A 362 -6.77 17.32 32.49
C THR A 362 -7.08 18.63 31.76
N GLY A 363 -7.47 19.66 32.52
CA GLY A 363 -7.30 21.07 32.14
C GLY A 363 -8.45 21.73 31.38
N GLU A 364 -8.43 21.66 30.04
CA GLU A 364 -9.08 22.69 29.21
C GLU A 364 -10.43 22.33 28.58
N GLY A 365 -10.87 21.07 28.64
CA GLY A 365 -12.19 20.66 28.13
C GLY A 365 -12.34 20.55 26.59
N TYR A 366 -11.35 20.95 25.80
CA TYR A 366 -11.39 20.85 24.32
C TYR A 366 -11.01 19.46 23.81
N ALA A 367 -11.63 19.03 22.71
CA ALA A 367 -11.29 17.75 22.06
C ALA A 367 -10.18 17.89 21.01
N LEU A 368 -10.18 19.03 20.32
CA LEU A 368 -9.21 19.43 19.32
C LEU A 368 -9.09 20.96 19.37
N ARG A 369 -7.87 21.48 19.25
CA ARG A 369 -7.53 22.90 19.19
C ARG A 369 -6.46 23.08 18.12
N MET A 370 -6.61 24.07 17.24
CA MET A 370 -5.65 24.42 16.21
C MET A 370 -5.45 25.93 16.18
N GLY A 371 -4.22 26.39 16.32
CA GLY A 371 -3.83 27.80 16.28
C GLY A 371 -3.03 28.18 15.03
N ALA A 372 -2.63 29.45 14.97
CA ALA A 372 -1.75 30.00 13.96
C ALA A 372 -0.26 29.98 14.35
N GLY A 373 0.08 29.36 15.50
CA GLY A 373 1.42 29.36 16.09
C GLY A 373 1.70 30.53 17.04
N THR A 374 2.84 30.44 17.72
CA THR A 374 3.38 31.49 18.62
C THR A 374 3.62 32.78 17.84
N GLY A 375 3.31 33.93 18.46
CA GLY A 375 3.61 35.24 17.85
C GLY A 375 2.83 35.59 16.57
N ALA A 376 1.80 34.81 16.22
CA ALA A 376 1.00 35.03 15.00
C ALA A 376 0.45 36.47 14.93
N LEU A 377 0.95 37.25 13.98
CA LEU A 377 0.65 38.68 13.83
C LEU A 377 -0.70 38.91 13.12
N PHE A 378 -1.79 38.55 13.79
CA PHE A 378 -3.15 38.71 13.28
C PHE A 378 -3.42 40.14 12.79
N ARG A 379 -4.21 40.25 11.72
CA ARG A 379 -4.62 41.55 11.16
C ARG A 379 -5.52 42.27 12.18
N PRO A 380 -5.16 43.47 12.69
CA PRO A 380 -5.86 44.12 13.81
C PRO A 380 -7.37 44.29 13.62
N GLY A 381 -7.80 44.61 12.40
CA GLY A 381 -9.22 44.78 12.06
C GLY A 381 -10.07 43.50 12.17
N LEU A 382 -9.47 42.32 12.32
CA LEU A 382 -10.19 41.06 12.45
C LEU A 382 -10.56 40.70 13.89
N GLY A 383 -9.91 41.31 14.90
CA GLY A 383 -10.18 41.02 16.32
C GLY A 383 -9.93 39.56 16.74
N LEU A 384 -8.98 38.89 16.09
CA LEU A 384 -8.67 37.46 16.29
C LEU A 384 -7.55 37.23 17.31
N SER A 385 -7.57 36.06 17.91
CA SER A 385 -6.55 35.54 18.83
C SER A 385 -6.48 34.03 18.71
N ASN A 386 -5.35 33.40 19.05
CA ASN A 386 -5.25 31.93 19.08
C ASN A 386 -6.29 31.32 20.06
N PRO A 387 -6.93 30.18 19.73
CA PRO A 387 -6.75 29.36 18.53
C PRO A 387 -7.55 29.84 17.31
N LEU A 388 -7.26 29.34 16.11
CA LEU A 388 -8.07 29.54 14.91
C LEU A 388 -9.33 28.66 14.91
N LEU A 389 -9.22 27.46 15.46
CA LEU A 389 -10.30 26.49 15.57
C LEU A 389 -10.24 25.81 16.93
N ARG A 390 -11.40 25.67 17.58
CA ARG A 390 -11.54 24.82 18.77
C ARG A 390 -12.79 23.96 18.67
N LEU A 391 -12.67 22.71 19.10
CA LEU A 391 -13.78 21.78 19.19
C LEU A 391 -14.18 21.65 20.66
N ARG A 392 -15.34 22.22 21.02
CA ARG A 392 -15.84 22.20 22.39
C ARG A 392 -16.24 20.78 22.80
N SER A 393 -16.19 20.50 24.10
CA SER A 393 -16.83 19.32 24.69
C SER A 393 -18.36 19.40 24.51
N ALA A 394 -18.93 18.51 23.69
CA ALA A 394 -20.38 18.25 23.62
C ALA A 394 -20.60 16.74 23.70
N ASP A 395 -21.40 16.23 24.64
CA ASP A 395 -21.52 14.80 24.87
C ASP A 395 -22.44 14.14 23.84
N PHE A 396 -21.89 13.22 23.04
CA PHE A 396 -22.64 12.28 22.23
C PHE A 396 -22.03 10.87 22.31
N GLY A 397 -22.74 9.88 21.76
CA GLY A 397 -22.36 8.48 21.87
C GLY A 397 -21.71 7.85 20.64
N PHE A 398 -21.29 6.61 20.85
CA PHE A 398 -20.98 5.66 19.78
C PHE A 398 -22.27 5.12 19.17
N GLY A 399 -22.19 4.68 17.93
CA GLY A 399 -23.19 3.84 17.31
C GLY A 399 -23.57 4.30 15.90
N ILE A 400 -23.17 3.52 14.91
CA ILE A 400 -23.89 3.42 13.65
C ILE A 400 -25.04 2.44 13.82
N GLY A 401 -26.26 2.94 13.67
CA GLY A 401 -27.50 2.18 13.74
C GLY A 401 -27.77 1.36 12.48
N ALA A 402 -28.73 0.45 12.62
CA ALA A 402 -29.19 -0.41 11.55
C ALA A 402 -29.58 0.41 10.30
N GLY A 403 -28.92 0.12 9.18
CA GLY A 403 -29.19 0.78 7.90
C GLY A 403 -28.25 1.92 7.53
N CYS A 404 -27.15 2.14 8.27
CA CYS A 404 -26.15 3.21 8.07
C CYS A 404 -26.65 4.60 8.55
N SER A 405 -27.25 4.64 9.74
CA SER A 405 -27.67 5.87 10.42
C SER A 405 -26.70 6.20 11.56
N VAL A 406 -26.39 7.47 11.78
CA VAL A 406 -25.70 7.89 13.01
C VAL A 406 -26.71 7.84 14.16
N THR A 407 -26.36 7.27 15.32
CA THR A 407 -27.21 7.24 16.51
C THR A 407 -26.67 8.12 17.64
N ASP A 408 -27.54 8.61 18.51
CA ASP A 408 -27.22 9.61 19.54
C ASP A 408 -27.15 9.04 20.97
N SER A 409 -26.84 7.74 21.13
CA SER A 409 -26.84 7.05 22.43
C SER A 409 -25.47 7.02 23.12
N GLY A 410 -25.15 8.07 23.90
CA GLY A 410 -24.20 8.10 25.05
C GLY A 410 -22.73 7.60 24.91
N ASN A 411 -21.75 8.42 25.35
CA ASN A 411 -20.38 8.05 25.83
C ASN A 411 -19.31 9.19 25.79
N GLY A 412 -19.71 10.45 25.58
CA GLY A 412 -18.82 11.62 25.78
C GLY A 412 -17.82 11.89 24.65
N LEU A 413 -18.14 11.45 23.43
CA LEU A 413 -17.31 11.61 22.24
C LEU A 413 -17.50 12.98 21.58
N ARG A 414 -16.52 13.37 20.76
CA ARG A 414 -16.36 14.74 20.28
C ARG A 414 -16.18 14.84 18.77
N ILE A 415 -15.45 13.88 18.19
CA ILE A 415 -15.40 13.62 16.74
C ILE A 415 -15.46 12.10 16.61
N ALA A 416 -16.20 11.59 15.64
CA ALA A 416 -16.13 10.16 15.29
C ALA A 416 -16.28 9.95 13.77
N GLY A 417 -15.50 9.00 13.27
CA GLY A 417 -15.67 8.39 11.95
C GLY A 417 -15.86 6.88 12.13
N GLY A 418 -16.62 6.26 11.25
CA GLY A 418 -16.96 4.85 11.40
C GLY A 418 -17.57 4.23 10.16
N GLY A 419 -17.61 2.91 10.12
CA GLY A 419 -18.23 2.19 9.02
C GLY A 419 -18.17 0.66 9.12
N TRP A 420 -18.57 0.02 8.04
CA TRP A 420 -18.29 -1.38 7.75
C TRP A 420 -18.14 -1.55 6.23
N ALA A 421 -17.39 -2.57 5.84
CA ALA A 421 -17.28 -3.00 4.45
C ALA A 421 -17.27 -4.53 4.44
N ARG A 422 -18.27 -5.16 3.85
CA ARG A 422 -18.38 -6.62 3.81
C ARG A 422 -18.93 -7.13 2.49
N THR A 423 -18.43 -8.29 2.09
CA THR A 423 -19.02 -9.09 1.02
C THR A 423 -19.98 -10.13 1.62
N THR A 424 -20.93 -10.59 0.83
CA THR A 424 -21.87 -11.65 1.20
C THR A 424 -21.93 -12.69 0.08
N ALA A 425 -22.61 -13.81 0.29
CA ALA A 425 -22.84 -14.81 -0.76
C ALA A 425 -23.55 -14.25 -2.01
N THR A 426 -24.33 -13.18 -1.86
CA THR A 426 -25.22 -12.63 -2.90
C THR A 426 -24.96 -11.15 -3.24
N GLY A 427 -23.91 -10.56 -2.68
CA GLY A 427 -23.66 -9.13 -2.85
C GLY A 427 -22.45 -8.56 -2.11
N ALA A 428 -22.48 -7.23 -1.98
CA ALA A 428 -21.51 -6.41 -1.25
C ALA A 428 -22.25 -5.28 -0.52
N GLN A 429 -21.81 -4.94 0.69
CA GLN A 429 -22.40 -3.90 1.53
C GLN A 429 -21.30 -3.05 2.17
N ALA A 430 -21.38 -1.74 1.98
CA ALA A 430 -20.53 -0.77 2.64
C ALA A 430 -21.36 0.37 3.25
N CYS A 431 -20.88 0.85 4.39
CA CYS A 431 -21.40 2.02 5.08
C CYS A 431 -20.22 2.81 5.62
N SER A 432 -20.19 4.11 5.38
CA SER A 432 -19.31 5.05 6.07
C SER A 432 -20.13 6.14 6.74
N THR A 433 -19.65 6.65 7.87
CA THR A 433 -20.29 7.70 8.66
C THR A 433 -19.27 8.66 9.27
N ALA A 434 -19.70 9.90 9.47
CA ALA A 434 -18.91 10.96 10.06
C ALA A 434 -19.79 11.82 10.98
N ARG A 435 -19.25 12.29 12.11
CA ARG A 435 -19.94 13.21 13.03
C ARG A 435 -18.96 14.09 13.81
N THR A 436 -19.40 15.30 14.16
CA THR A 436 -18.61 16.26 14.96
C THR A 436 -19.44 16.88 16.07
N ALA A 437 -18.76 17.31 17.14
CA ALA A 437 -19.26 18.31 18.06
C ALA A 437 -19.37 19.68 17.38
N GLU A 438 -19.74 20.71 18.14
CA GLU A 438 -19.65 22.10 17.70
C GLU A 438 -18.17 22.48 17.48
N ILE A 439 -17.83 22.69 16.21
CA ILE A 439 -16.60 23.31 15.75
C ILE A 439 -16.80 24.82 15.89
N ALA A 440 -16.03 25.44 16.78
CA ALA A 440 -15.96 26.88 16.94
C ALA A 440 -14.82 27.41 16.08
N VAL A 441 -15.18 28.08 14.98
CA VAL A 441 -14.27 28.62 13.96
C VAL A 441 -14.07 30.12 14.21
N LEU A 442 -12.80 30.55 14.18
CA LEU A 442 -12.35 31.91 14.51
C LEU A 442 -12.93 32.42 15.85
N PRO A 443 -12.57 31.82 16.99
CA PRO A 443 -12.92 32.30 18.32
C PRO A 443 -12.30 33.68 18.61
N ARG A 444 -13.09 34.61 19.15
CA ARG A 444 -12.68 35.99 19.41
C ARG A 444 -12.65 36.33 20.90
N GLY A 445 -11.70 37.19 21.27
CA GLY A 445 -11.57 37.74 22.63
C GLY A 445 -11.29 36.69 23.71
N SER A 446 -11.26 37.14 24.97
CA SER A 446 -10.96 36.27 26.13
C SER A 446 -12.03 35.22 26.45
N GLY A 447 -13.29 35.42 26.03
CA GLY A 447 -14.35 34.38 26.07
C GLY A 447 -14.24 33.34 24.94
N GLY A 448 -13.51 33.69 23.86
CA GLY A 448 -13.28 32.86 22.70
C GLY A 448 -14.54 32.58 21.86
N ASP A 449 -15.57 33.41 21.89
CA ASP A 449 -16.81 33.11 21.17
C ASP A 449 -16.57 33.13 19.64
N PRO A 450 -16.85 32.02 18.92
CA PRO A 450 -16.58 31.90 17.49
C PRO A 450 -17.36 32.89 16.63
N LEU A 451 -16.77 33.26 15.51
CA LEU A 451 -17.51 33.89 14.41
C LEU A 451 -18.49 32.92 13.76
N VAL A 452 -18.08 31.66 13.56
CA VAL A 452 -18.88 30.63 12.91
C VAL A 452 -18.88 29.35 13.75
N LYS A 453 -20.07 28.78 13.93
CA LYS A 453 -20.29 27.49 14.58
C LYS A 453 -20.74 26.48 13.53
N VAL A 454 -20.00 25.39 13.41
CA VAL A 454 -20.33 24.25 12.53
C VAL A 454 -20.62 23.04 13.41
N LYS A 455 -21.70 22.31 13.14
CA LYS A 455 -21.93 20.98 13.73
C LYS A 455 -22.41 20.01 12.65
N LEU A 456 -21.64 18.95 12.42
CA LEU A 456 -22.13 17.79 11.67
C LEU A 456 -22.78 16.81 12.65
N ALA A 457 -24.10 16.86 12.76
CA ALA A 457 -24.84 15.93 13.63
C ALA A 457 -24.66 14.47 13.16
N GLY A 458 -24.63 14.30 11.83
CA GLY A 458 -24.12 13.10 11.17
C GLY A 458 -24.04 13.29 9.65
N ALA A 459 -23.15 12.56 9.01
CA ALA A 459 -23.15 12.23 7.59
C ALA A 459 -23.03 10.72 7.44
N ALA A 460 -23.64 10.17 6.39
CA ALA A 460 -23.57 8.75 6.06
C ALA A 460 -23.61 8.51 4.55
N ALA A 461 -22.85 7.52 4.09
CA ALA A 461 -22.91 6.99 2.74
C ALA A 461 -23.09 5.46 2.80
N ARG A 462 -24.15 4.95 2.17
CA ARG A 462 -24.47 3.52 2.08
C ARG A 462 -24.49 3.05 0.64
N CYS A 463 -23.71 2.00 0.39
CA CYS A 463 -23.58 1.34 -0.90
C CYS A 463 -23.89 -0.14 -0.71
N GLU A 464 -24.82 -0.67 -1.51
CA GLU A 464 -25.20 -2.06 -1.42
C GLU A 464 -25.61 -2.61 -2.78
N VAL A 465 -24.99 -3.73 -3.13
CA VAL A 465 -25.38 -4.59 -4.25
C VAL A 465 -25.92 -5.86 -3.61
N ALA A 466 -27.17 -6.21 -3.89
CA ALA A 466 -27.82 -7.42 -3.38
C ALA A 466 -28.59 -8.09 -4.52
N GLY A 467 -27.94 -9.05 -5.20
CA GLY A 467 -28.44 -9.60 -6.46
C GLY A 467 -28.61 -8.52 -7.53
N THR A 468 -29.86 -8.25 -7.93
CA THR A 468 -30.21 -7.18 -8.88
C THR A 468 -30.50 -5.83 -8.22
N THR A 469 -30.64 -5.78 -6.90
CA THR A 469 -30.95 -4.54 -6.16
C THR A 469 -29.68 -3.73 -5.95
N LEU A 470 -29.69 -2.47 -6.38
CA LEU A 470 -28.59 -1.51 -6.25
C LEU A 470 -29.03 -0.34 -5.38
N THR A 471 -28.32 -0.11 -4.27
CA THR A 471 -28.58 0.96 -3.30
C THR A 471 -27.40 1.91 -3.24
N ALA A 472 -27.62 3.20 -3.48
CA ALA A 472 -26.64 4.27 -3.34
C ALA A 472 -27.27 5.45 -2.60
N ILE A 473 -27.10 5.51 -1.28
CA ILE A 473 -27.72 6.50 -0.40
C ILE A 473 -26.65 7.40 0.21
N ALA A 474 -26.91 8.71 0.21
CA ALA A 474 -26.15 9.71 0.97
C ALA A 474 -27.14 10.50 1.83
N SER A 475 -26.80 10.72 3.09
CA SER A 475 -27.57 11.53 4.05
C SER A 475 -26.63 12.34 4.94
N PHE A 476 -27.05 13.54 5.35
CA PHE A 476 -26.38 14.32 6.39
C PHE A 476 -27.34 15.30 7.07
N ASP A 477 -26.97 15.75 8.26
CA ASP A 477 -27.52 16.90 9.00
C ASP A 477 -26.33 17.79 9.41
N LEU A 478 -26.18 18.90 8.68
CA LEU A 478 -25.21 19.95 8.95
C LEU A 478 -25.93 21.15 9.54
N ARG A 479 -25.45 21.66 10.67
CA ARG A 479 -25.99 22.87 11.32
C ARG A 479 -24.93 23.96 11.31
N LEU A 480 -25.31 25.15 10.85
CA LEU A 480 -24.40 26.27 10.62
C LEU A 480 -25.01 27.56 11.21
N GLN A 481 -24.24 28.20 12.09
CA GLN A 481 -24.61 29.48 12.71
C GLN A 481 -23.42 30.45 12.66
N TYR A 482 -23.72 31.74 12.63
CA TYR A 482 -22.71 32.81 12.68
C TYR A 482 -23.09 33.88 13.70
N TRP A 483 -22.09 34.60 14.22
CA TRP A 483 -22.32 35.71 15.13
C TRP A 483 -22.77 36.97 14.38
N ASN A 484 -23.98 37.47 14.65
CA ASN A 484 -24.55 38.64 13.96
C ASN A 484 -24.14 40.00 14.56
N GLY A 485 -23.42 40.01 15.70
CA GLY A 485 -23.13 41.21 16.49
C GLY A 485 -23.60 41.11 17.94
N SER A 486 -24.71 40.43 18.20
CA SER A 486 -25.34 40.28 19.52
C SER A 486 -25.73 38.85 19.88
N SER A 487 -25.94 37.97 18.90
CA SER A 487 -26.32 36.57 19.09
C SER A 487 -25.88 35.68 17.93
N TYR A 488 -26.02 34.36 18.08
CA TYR A 488 -25.83 33.42 16.98
C TYR A 488 -27.09 33.33 16.13
N SER A 489 -26.97 33.69 14.85
CA SER A 489 -28.02 33.54 13.85
C SER A 489 -27.77 32.31 12.98
N PRO A 490 -28.81 31.58 12.54
CA PRO A 490 -28.67 30.52 11.55
C PRO A 490 -28.17 31.09 10.22
N VAL A 491 -27.32 30.34 9.52
CA VAL A 491 -26.97 30.64 8.11
C VAL A 491 -28.04 30.03 7.22
N GLY A 492 -28.77 30.85 6.46
CA GLY A 492 -29.89 30.38 5.63
C GLY A 492 -30.97 29.69 6.46
N SER A 493 -31.28 28.42 6.15
CA SER A 493 -32.19 27.58 6.93
C SER A 493 -31.63 27.12 8.29
N GLY A 494 -30.35 27.36 8.58
CA GLY A 494 -29.66 26.92 9.80
C GLY A 494 -29.31 25.43 9.83
N THR A 495 -30.12 24.60 9.17
CA THR A 495 -29.89 23.16 8.96
C THR A 495 -29.89 22.85 7.46
N PHE A 496 -28.94 22.03 7.03
CA PHE A 496 -28.76 21.56 5.66
C PHE A 496 -28.73 20.03 5.64
N THR A 497 -29.34 19.43 4.61
CA THR A 497 -29.42 17.97 4.47
C THR A 497 -29.15 17.54 3.02
N ALA A 498 -28.80 16.27 2.82
CA ALA A 498 -28.51 15.69 1.50
C ALA A 498 -29.69 15.68 0.50
N ALA A 499 -30.89 16.08 0.92
CA ALA A 499 -32.05 16.26 0.06
C ALA A 499 -32.33 17.74 -0.27
N GLY A 500 -31.66 18.68 0.41
CA GLY A 500 -31.74 20.11 0.12
C GLY A 500 -30.82 20.51 -1.03
N ASP A 501 -31.26 21.52 -1.79
CA ASP A 501 -30.47 22.11 -2.88
C ASP A 501 -30.23 23.63 -2.69
N SER A 502 -30.69 24.18 -1.56
CA SER A 502 -30.49 25.57 -1.18
C SER A 502 -28.99 25.88 -1.05
N PRO A 503 -28.45 26.87 -1.79
CA PRO A 503 -27.08 27.32 -1.60
C PRO A 503 -26.91 27.99 -0.24
N LEU A 504 -25.66 28.06 0.23
CA LEU A 504 -25.30 28.99 1.31
C LEU A 504 -25.41 30.44 0.78
N PRO A 505 -25.86 31.41 1.59
CA PRO A 505 -25.76 32.82 1.25
C PRO A 505 -24.29 33.23 1.14
N ASP A 506 -23.99 34.20 0.29
CA ASP A 506 -22.66 34.77 0.14
C ASP A 506 -22.22 35.45 1.46
N PRO A 507 -21.00 35.18 2.00
CA PRO A 507 -20.51 35.80 3.22
C PRO A 507 -20.57 37.34 3.24
N SER A 508 -20.51 38.01 2.08
CA SER A 508 -20.65 39.47 1.98
C SER A 508 -22.04 39.98 2.34
N THR A 509 -23.07 39.13 2.27
CA THR A 509 -24.47 39.49 2.59
C THR A 509 -24.82 39.31 4.06
N LEU A 510 -23.97 38.65 4.85
CA LEU A 510 -24.20 38.42 6.28
C LEU A 510 -23.41 39.44 7.11
N LEU A 511 -24.05 40.08 8.09
CA LEU A 511 -23.41 41.12 8.90
C LEU A 511 -23.05 40.65 10.31
N VAL A 512 -21.82 40.93 10.72
CA VAL A 512 -21.22 40.70 12.04
C VAL A 512 -21.07 42.06 12.73
N GLY A 513 -22.11 42.51 13.43
CA GLY A 513 -22.10 43.81 14.12
C GLY A 513 -22.00 45.03 13.19
N GLY A 514 -22.42 44.87 11.93
CA GLY A 514 -22.32 45.89 10.87
C GLY A 514 -21.22 45.62 9.84
N THR A 515 -20.23 44.77 10.15
CA THR A 515 -19.17 44.38 9.21
C THR A 515 -19.57 43.12 8.42
N PRO A 516 -19.39 43.05 7.09
CA PRO A 516 -19.65 41.82 6.33
C PRO A 516 -18.85 40.61 6.83
N LEU A 517 -19.45 39.41 6.85
CA LEU A 517 -18.77 38.19 7.24
C LEU A 517 -17.63 37.83 6.26
N SER A 518 -17.69 38.32 5.02
CA SER A 518 -16.59 38.26 4.05
C SER A 518 -15.29 38.94 4.49
N THR A 519 -15.32 39.79 5.53
CA THR A 519 -14.10 40.29 6.18
C THR A 519 -13.29 39.18 6.86
N TRP A 520 -13.90 38.03 7.15
CA TRP A 520 -13.22 36.86 7.76
C TRP A 520 -13.33 35.58 6.91
N ILE A 521 -14.46 35.34 6.25
CA ILE A 521 -14.73 34.13 5.46
C ILE A 521 -14.67 34.48 3.98
N GLU A 522 -13.62 34.02 3.28
CA GLU A 522 -13.48 34.25 1.84
C GLU A 522 -14.57 33.48 1.07
N SER A 523 -14.75 32.20 1.40
CA SER A 523 -15.75 31.37 0.76
C SER A 523 -16.22 30.23 1.67
N TRP A 524 -17.43 29.75 1.40
CA TRP A 524 -17.95 28.51 1.97
C TRP A 524 -18.88 27.80 0.98
N SER A 525 -19.04 26.49 1.14
CA SER A 525 -19.95 25.69 0.32
C SER A 525 -20.47 24.49 1.11
N VAL A 526 -21.71 24.10 0.82
CA VAL A 526 -22.35 22.90 1.36
C VAL A 526 -22.56 21.89 0.23
N ALA A 527 -22.43 20.60 0.52
CA ALA A 527 -22.80 19.54 -0.43
C ALA A 527 -24.29 19.65 -0.79
N ARG A 528 -24.61 19.40 -2.06
CA ARG A 528 -25.98 19.46 -2.60
C ARG A 528 -26.20 18.35 -3.62
N VAL A 529 -27.47 18.05 -3.92
CA VAL A 529 -27.83 17.08 -4.97
C VAL A 529 -27.35 17.57 -6.34
N SER A 530 -27.42 18.88 -6.62
CA SER A 530 -26.90 19.49 -7.84
C SER A 530 -25.37 19.61 -7.91
N SER A 531 -24.68 19.63 -6.76
CA SER A 531 -23.22 19.85 -6.69
C SER A 531 -22.60 19.26 -5.42
N GLY A 532 -21.64 18.34 -5.56
CA GLY A 532 -20.86 17.81 -4.44
C GLY A 532 -21.39 16.50 -3.81
N ILE A 533 -22.49 15.94 -4.32
CA ILE A 533 -22.95 14.58 -4.00
C ILE A 533 -22.97 13.75 -5.28
N THR A 534 -22.12 12.74 -5.38
CA THR A 534 -22.13 11.76 -6.47
C THR A 534 -22.80 10.47 -6.00
N LYS A 535 -23.81 10.00 -6.75
CA LYS A 535 -24.48 8.70 -6.54
C LYS A 535 -24.50 7.95 -7.87
N VAL A 536 -24.00 6.72 -7.87
CA VAL A 536 -24.01 5.81 -9.03
C VAL A 536 -24.62 4.49 -8.57
N ALA A 537 -25.53 3.94 -9.36
CA ALA A 537 -26.15 2.63 -9.14
C ALA A 537 -26.43 1.99 -10.51
N SER A 538 -25.44 1.30 -11.07
CA SER A 538 -25.49 0.79 -12.44
C SER A 538 -24.50 -0.36 -12.65
N GLY A 539 -24.82 -1.30 -13.56
CA GLY A 539 -23.84 -2.31 -14.00
C GLY A 539 -23.28 -3.20 -12.88
N ARG A 540 -24.12 -3.50 -11.85
CA ARG A 540 -23.74 -4.21 -10.61
C ARG A 540 -22.67 -3.52 -9.75
N SER A 541 -22.52 -2.20 -9.91
CA SER A 541 -21.72 -1.34 -9.04
C SER A 541 -22.60 -0.25 -8.45
N THR A 542 -22.34 0.07 -7.19
CA THR A 542 -22.91 1.22 -6.47
C THR A 542 -21.77 2.03 -5.88
N ARG A 543 -21.87 3.35 -6.00
CA ARG A 543 -20.88 4.28 -5.44
C ARG A 543 -21.59 5.51 -4.91
N VAL A 544 -21.15 5.96 -3.74
CA VAL A 544 -21.54 7.25 -3.17
C VAL A 544 -20.27 8.00 -2.82
N SER A 545 -20.24 9.30 -3.10
CA SER A 545 -19.15 10.18 -2.68
C SER A 545 -19.71 11.55 -2.34
N VAL A 546 -19.43 11.99 -1.12
CA VAL A 546 -19.64 13.35 -0.63
C VAL A 546 -18.26 13.83 -0.17
N PRO A 547 -17.47 14.50 -1.03
CA PRO A 547 -16.08 14.87 -0.72
C PRO A 547 -15.96 15.80 0.48
N ALA A 548 -16.93 16.69 0.67
CA ALA A 548 -17.06 17.58 1.82
C ALA A 548 -18.53 17.95 2.00
N VAL A 549 -19.13 17.71 3.18
CA VAL A 549 -20.47 18.22 3.51
C VAL A 549 -20.43 19.75 3.72
N LEU A 550 -19.38 20.27 4.36
CA LEU A 550 -19.03 21.69 4.36
C LEU A 550 -17.57 21.85 3.94
N ASN A 551 -17.29 22.82 3.07
CA ASN A 551 -15.95 23.40 2.90
C ASN A 551 -16.02 24.89 3.26
N LEU A 552 -15.06 25.39 4.02
CA LEU A 552 -14.95 26.79 4.47
C LEU A 552 -13.49 27.24 4.35
N VAL A 553 -13.27 28.39 3.71
CA VAL A 553 -11.96 29.02 3.58
C VAL A 553 -12.04 30.44 4.12
N THR A 554 -11.13 30.80 5.03
CA THR A 554 -11.02 32.16 5.55
C THR A 554 -10.19 33.03 4.61
N VAL A 555 -10.39 34.35 4.69
CA VAL A 555 -9.40 35.30 4.14
C VAL A 555 -8.04 35.11 4.83
N PRO A 556 -6.94 35.65 4.26
CA PRO A 556 -5.67 35.80 4.97
C PRO A 556 -5.83 36.45 6.35
N LEU A 557 -5.38 35.75 7.40
CA LEU A 557 -5.65 36.08 8.80
C LEU A 557 -4.54 36.90 9.48
N ARG A 558 -3.29 36.80 9.01
CA ARG A 558 -2.11 37.48 9.59
C ARG A 558 -1.34 38.31 8.57
N HIS A 559 -0.43 39.12 9.07
CA HIS A 559 0.63 39.75 8.28
C HIS A 559 1.86 38.82 8.19
N GLN A 560 2.63 38.98 7.13
CA GLN A 560 3.94 38.35 7.01
C GLN A 560 4.88 38.82 8.12
N VAL A 561 5.76 37.92 8.55
CA VAL A 561 6.83 38.21 9.51
C VAL A 561 8.16 37.74 8.95
N ALA A 562 9.20 38.53 9.16
CA ALA A 562 10.57 38.19 8.80
C ALA A 562 11.14 37.14 9.76
N SER A 563 12.34 36.63 9.43
CA SER A 563 13.03 35.59 10.21
C SER A 563 13.42 36.00 11.64
N ASP A 564 13.41 37.30 11.96
CA ASP A 564 13.59 37.85 13.31
C ASP A 564 12.27 38.08 14.07
N GLY A 565 11.13 37.76 13.45
CA GLY A 565 9.78 37.94 14.01
C GLY A 565 9.19 39.34 13.82
N THR A 566 9.87 40.26 13.14
CA THR A 566 9.33 41.60 12.84
C THR A 566 8.32 41.55 11.67
N PRO A 567 7.35 42.48 11.58
CA PRO A 567 6.42 42.53 10.45
C PRO A 567 7.16 42.90 9.16
N VAL A 568 6.85 42.20 8.05
CA VAL A 568 7.28 42.65 6.71
C VAL A 568 6.45 43.89 6.32
N LEU A 569 7.13 44.91 5.80
CA LEU A 569 6.52 46.14 5.30
C LEU A 569 6.68 46.25 3.79
N ASP A 570 5.71 46.85 3.11
CA ASP A 570 5.81 47.22 1.69
C ASP A 570 6.55 48.56 1.48
N ASP A 571 6.66 49.00 0.22
CA ASP A 571 7.35 50.23 -0.17
C ASP A 571 6.72 51.50 0.43
N ASP A 572 5.43 51.46 0.81
CA ASP A 572 4.71 52.56 1.46
C ASP A 572 4.82 52.50 3.01
N GLY A 573 5.42 51.42 3.55
CA GLY A 573 5.60 51.19 4.98
C GLY A 573 4.42 50.50 5.68
N ASP A 574 3.44 50.02 4.92
CA ASP A 574 2.29 49.28 5.42
C ASP A 574 2.61 47.78 5.58
N LYS A 575 1.87 47.08 6.46
CA LYS A 575 2.17 45.68 6.78
C LYS A 575 1.66 44.72 5.70
N VAL A 576 2.58 43.96 5.12
CA VAL A 576 2.26 42.96 4.08
C VAL A 576 1.38 41.85 4.65
N VAL A 577 0.27 41.55 3.99
CA VAL A 577 -0.64 40.45 4.34
C VAL A 577 -0.03 39.11 3.90
N ASP A 578 -0.08 38.08 4.76
CA ASP A 578 0.39 36.73 4.39
C ASP A 578 -0.72 35.95 3.66
N PRO A 579 -0.63 35.74 2.33
CA PRO A 579 -1.68 35.07 1.57
C PRO A 579 -1.83 33.58 1.92
N LEU A 580 -0.80 32.96 2.52
CA LEU A 580 -0.81 31.54 2.91
C LEU A 580 -1.42 31.32 4.31
N SER A 581 -1.79 32.40 5.00
CA SER A 581 -2.37 32.37 6.35
C SER A 581 -3.87 32.09 6.41
N THR A 582 -4.44 31.54 5.35
CA THR A 582 -5.83 31.09 5.32
C THR A 582 -6.00 29.85 6.20
N LEU A 583 -7.18 29.73 6.81
CA LEU A 583 -7.66 28.50 7.42
C LEU A 583 -8.60 27.83 6.42
N SER A 584 -8.28 26.61 6.02
CA SER A 584 -9.17 25.71 5.30
C SER A 584 -9.81 24.73 6.27
N LEU A 585 -11.11 24.50 6.15
CA LEU A 585 -11.89 23.58 6.98
C LEU A 585 -12.86 22.76 6.11
N THR A 586 -12.60 21.45 6.03
CA THR A 586 -13.50 20.46 5.45
C THR A 586 -14.18 19.67 6.57
N VAL A 587 -15.50 19.52 6.49
CA VAL A 587 -16.30 18.77 7.47
C VAL A 587 -17.15 17.73 6.75
N GLY A 588 -17.11 16.49 7.25
CA GLY A 588 -17.91 15.37 6.75
C GLY A 588 -17.59 14.96 5.33
N SER A 589 -16.42 14.36 5.10
CA SER A 589 -16.19 13.55 3.91
C SER A 589 -16.73 12.15 4.17
N VAL A 590 -17.62 11.65 3.30
CA VAL A 590 -18.11 10.26 3.35
C VAL A 590 -18.21 9.68 1.95
N GLY A 591 -17.72 8.46 1.80
CA GLY A 591 -17.75 7.71 0.56
C GLY A 591 -17.94 6.22 0.79
N CYS A 592 -18.49 5.55 -0.21
CA CYS A 592 -18.52 4.10 -0.26
C CYS A 592 -18.53 3.61 -1.70
N THR A 593 -18.14 2.35 -1.87
CA THR A 593 -18.34 1.58 -3.10
C THR A 593 -18.82 0.19 -2.73
N ALA A 594 -19.76 -0.38 -3.47
CA ALA A 594 -20.06 -1.81 -3.42
C ALA A 594 -20.21 -2.34 -4.86
N GLU A 595 -19.47 -3.39 -5.21
CA GLU A 595 -19.45 -4.01 -6.54
C GLU A 595 -19.63 -5.52 -6.43
N ASP A 596 -20.41 -6.12 -7.34
CA ASP A 596 -20.48 -7.57 -7.50
C ASP A 596 -20.47 -7.96 -8.99
N ARG A 597 -19.34 -8.50 -9.47
CA ARG A 597 -19.13 -8.98 -10.85
C ARG A 597 -19.17 -10.51 -10.96
N ARG A 598 -19.70 -11.23 -9.96
CA ARG A 598 -19.79 -12.71 -9.97
C ARG A 598 -20.74 -13.28 -11.02
#